data_AF-A0A822Y753-F1
#
_entry.id   AF-A0A822Y753-F1
#
_cell.length_a   1.000
_cell.length_b   1.000
_cell.length_c   1.000
_cell.angle_alpha   90.00
_cell.angle_beta   90.00
_cell.angle_gamma   90.00
#
_symmetry.space_group_name_H-M   'P 1'
#
loop_
_entity.id
_entity.type
_entity.pdbx_description
1 polymer ?
#
loop_
_entity_poly.entity_id
_entity_poly.type
_entity_poly.pdbx_seq_one_letter_code
_entity_poly.pdbx_strand_id
1 'polypeptide(L)'
;MMELNGNIISDGPWGGRGGGEWDDGSHSTVKRLIISHGWVIDSIEVEYGDDEGRSVSHGRHGGGGGTRSEWSRLFTHLKLKQTEEDTDPLVLEQADDPSLIGLPMA
;
A
#
# COMPACT_ATOMS: atom_id res chain seq x y z
N MET A 1 -17.44 7.37 -18.13
CA MET A 1 -17.03 8.64 -17.50
C MET A 1 -18.05 8.96 -16.42
N MET A 2 -17.71 8.69 -15.17
CA MET A 2 -18.51 9.13 -14.02
C MET A 2 -17.56 9.84 -13.06
N GLU A 3 -17.62 11.17 -13.09
CA GLU A 3 -17.04 12.00 -12.04
C GLU A 3 -18.00 11.99 -10.85
N LEU A 4 -17.56 11.44 -9.72
CA LEU A 4 -18.26 11.53 -8.45
C LEU A 4 -17.57 12.60 -7.61
N ASN A 5 -17.82 13.88 -7.89
CA ASN A 5 -17.42 15.03 -7.05
C ASN A 5 -16.05 14.85 -6.37
N GLY A 6 -15.05 14.43 -7.17
CA GLY A 6 -13.94 13.56 -6.79
C GLY A 6 -12.89 14.20 -5.88
N ASN A 7 -13.20 14.27 -4.60
CA ASN A 7 -12.21 14.64 -3.60
C ASN A 7 -11.36 13.40 -3.27
N ILE A 8 -10.17 13.31 -3.85
CA ILE A 8 -9.16 12.34 -3.40
C ILE A 8 -8.81 12.71 -1.97
N ILE A 9 -9.15 11.85 -1.02
CA ILE A 9 -8.80 12.06 0.40
C ILE A 9 -7.41 11.49 0.61
N SER A 10 -6.41 12.37 0.61
CA SER A 10 -5.07 12.05 1.11
C SER A 10 -5.03 12.28 2.62
N ASP A 11 -4.72 11.23 3.36
CA ASP A 11 -4.36 11.28 4.77
C ASP A 11 -2.88 10.84 4.81
N GLY A 12 -1.98 11.64 5.39
CA GLY A 12 -0.52 11.44 5.29
C GLY A 12 0.20 12.42 4.36
N PRO A 13 1.56 12.50 4.38
CA PRO A 13 2.50 11.42 4.67
C PRO A 13 2.79 11.19 6.17
N TRP A 14 3.10 9.95 6.51
CA TRP A 14 3.56 9.55 7.84
C TRP A 14 4.97 8.96 7.75
N GLY A 15 5.85 9.36 8.68
CA GLY A 15 7.24 8.94 8.72
C GLY A 15 8.22 10.11 8.79
N GLY A 16 9.49 9.82 8.51
CA GLY A 16 10.57 10.83 8.50
C GLY A 16 10.63 11.65 7.20
N ARG A 17 11.48 12.68 7.18
CA ARG A 17 11.69 13.56 6.00
C ARG A 17 12.71 13.03 4.98
N GLY A 18 13.17 11.79 5.12
CA GLY A 18 14.19 11.20 4.26
C GLY A 18 13.60 10.46 3.07
N GLY A 19 14.44 10.11 2.09
CA GLY A 19 14.04 9.37 0.89
C GLY A 19 13.58 10.26 -0.28
N GLY A 20 13.15 9.63 -1.36
CA GLY A 20 12.51 10.30 -2.49
C GLY A 20 11.00 10.21 -2.36
N GLU A 21 10.31 11.34 -2.55
CA GLU A 21 8.86 11.38 -2.63
C GLU A 21 8.36 10.63 -3.88
N TRP A 22 7.23 9.95 -3.75
CA TRP A 22 6.54 9.30 -4.86
C TRP A 22 5.02 9.40 -4.65
N ASP A 23 4.30 9.47 -5.77
CA ASP A 23 2.83 9.48 -5.83
C ASP A 23 2.43 8.73 -7.11
N ASP A 24 1.77 7.58 -6.94
CA ASP A 24 1.27 6.77 -8.07
C ASP A 24 -0.01 7.34 -8.69
N GLY A 25 -0.57 8.39 -8.10
CA GLY A 25 -1.83 9.02 -8.50
C GLY A 25 -3.05 8.25 -8.01
N SER A 26 -4.22 8.62 -8.55
CA SER A 26 -5.49 8.00 -8.19
C SER A 26 -5.80 6.81 -9.07
N HIS A 27 -6.21 5.71 -8.46
CA HIS A 27 -6.62 4.48 -9.13
C HIS A 27 -7.91 3.94 -8.50
N SER A 28 -8.72 3.25 -9.31
CA SER A 28 -10.02 2.76 -8.87
C SER A 28 -9.94 1.55 -7.94
N THR A 29 -8.92 0.71 -8.11
CA THR A 29 -8.71 -0.51 -7.31
C THR A 29 -7.23 -0.81 -7.14
N VAL A 30 -6.86 -1.39 -5.99
CA VAL A 30 -5.60 -2.09 -5.79
C VAL A 30 -5.84 -3.57 -6.06
N LYS A 31 -5.07 -4.17 -6.95
CA LYS A 31 -5.12 -5.61 -7.28
C LYS A 31 -4.05 -6.41 -6.56
N ARG A 32 -2.90 -5.78 -6.34
CA ARG A 32 -1.77 -6.42 -5.69
C ARG A 32 -1.01 -5.40 -4.86
N LEU A 33 -0.67 -5.79 -3.64
CA LEU A 33 0.26 -5.08 -2.78
C LEU A 33 1.45 -5.97 -2.52
N ILE A 34 2.64 -5.42 -2.71
CA ILE A 34 3.90 -6.07 -2.42
C ILE A 34 4.67 -5.15 -1.48
N ILE A 35 5.09 -5.69 -0.34
CA ILE A 35 5.96 -4.99 0.60
C ILE A 35 7.19 -5.85 0.84
N SER A 36 8.36 -5.26 0.62
CA SER A 36 9.64 -5.83 1.07
C SER A 36 10.04 -5.15 2.36
N HIS A 37 10.34 -5.94 3.39
CA HIS A 37 10.63 -5.39 4.72
C HIS A 37 11.53 -6.30 5.56
N GLY A 38 12.17 -5.73 6.57
CA GLY A 38 12.97 -6.41 7.58
C GLY A 38 12.67 -5.84 8.95
N TRP A 39 13.57 -5.00 9.47
CA TRP A 39 13.29 -4.19 10.67
C TRP A 39 12.42 -2.98 10.35
N VAL A 40 12.44 -2.53 9.09
CA VAL A 40 11.63 -1.44 8.55
C VAL A 40 11.16 -1.83 7.15
N ILE A 41 10.32 -1.00 6.52
CA ILE A 41 9.99 -1.13 5.10
C ILE A 41 11.21 -0.78 4.25
N ASP A 42 11.61 -1.72 3.39
CA ASP A 42 12.62 -1.49 2.37
C ASP A 42 11.97 -0.95 1.09
N SER A 43 10.83 -1.51 0.67
CA SER A 43 10.13 -1.05 -0.53
C SER A 43 8.66 -1.42 -0.58
N ILE A 44 7.88 -0.64 -1.33
CA ILE A 44 6.47 -0.86 -1.63
C ILE A 44 6.30 -0.92 -3.15
N GLU A 45 5.48 -1.86 -3.63
CA GLU A 45 5.05 -1.94 -5.02
C GLU A 45 3.55 -2.25 -5.03
N VAL A 46 2.79 -1.52 -5.84
CA VAL A 46 1.34 -1.67 -5.96
C VAL A 46 0.96 -1.89 -7.42
N GLU A 47 0.14 -2.91 -7.66
CA GLU A 47 -0.54 -3.12 -8.93
C GLU A 47 -1.98 -2.64 -8.78
N TYR A 48 -2.37 -1.71 -9.64
CA TYR A 48 -3.69 -1.10 -9.66
C TYR A 48 -4.54 -1.64 -10.81
N GLY A 49 -5.86 -1.53 -10.67
CA GLY A 49 -6.81 -1.72 -11.77
C GLY A 49 -7.17 -0.40 -12.43
N ASP A 50 -7.25 -0.37 -13.76
CA ASP A 50 -7.89 0.72 -14.50
C ASP A 50 -9.41 0.51 -14.64
N ASP A 51 -10.12 1.49 -15.21
CA ASP A 51 -11.58 1.43 -15.43
C ASP A 51 -12.02 0.29 -16.37
N GLU A 52 -11.07 -0.28 -17.14
CA GLU A 52 -11.29 -1.40 -18.05
C GLU A 52 -10.91 -2.75 -17.40
N GLY A 53 -10.52 -2.74 -16.12
CA GLY A 53 -10.10 -3.91 -15.38
C GLY A 53 -8.71 -4.45 -15.77
N ARG A 54 -7.90 -3.69 -16.51
CA ARG A 54 -6.49 -4.01 -16.80
C ARG A 54 -5.60 -3.64 -15.62
N SER A 55 -4.40 -4.18 -15.61
CA SER A 55 -3.45 -3.96 -14.52
C SER A 55 -2.43 -2.89 -14.89
N VAL A 56 -2.18 -1.96 -13.96
CA VAL A 56 -1.18 -0.90 -14.08
C VAL A 56 -0.23 -1.03 -12.90
N SER A 57 1.06 -1.18 -13.15
CA SER A 57 2.10 -1.15 -12.11
C SER A 57 3.03 0.02 -12.39
N HIS A 58 3.35 0.75 -11.32
CA HIS A 58 4.24 1.91 -11.36
C HIS A 58 5.67 1.55 -10.94
N GLY A 59 5.93 0.27 -10.67
CA GLY A 59 7.21 -0.25 -10.23
C GLY A 59 7.38 -0.19 -8.71
N ARG A 60 8.61 -0.46 -8.27
CA ARG A 60 8.97 -0.53 -6.86
C ARG A 60 9.48 0.82 -6.37
N HIS A 61 8.91 1.29 -5.27
CA HIS A 61 9.35 2.48 -4.54
C HIS A 61 10.16 2.07 -3.31
N GLY A 62 11.46 2.42 -3.28
CA GLY A 62 12.37 2.08 -2.19
C GLY A 62 13.59 1.26 -2.62
N GLY A 63 14.21 0.58 -1.66
CA GLY A 63 15.46 -0.16 -1.82
C GLY A 63 15.30 -1.62 -2.30
N GLY A 64 16.42 -2.34 -2.32
CA GLY A 64 16.49 -3.75 -2.71
C GLY A 64 16.55 -4.75 -1.55
N GLY A 65 16.42 -4.28 -0.29
CA GLY A 65 16.47 -5.12 0.91
C GLY A 65 15.13 -5.77 1.24
N GLY A 66 15.11 -6.42 2.41
CA GLY A 66 13.90 -6.99 3.00
C GLY A 66 13.46 -8.33 2.41
N THR A 67 12.56 -8.99 3.13
CA THR A 67 11.80 -10.16 2.70
C THR A 67 10.51 -9.70 2.04
N ARG A 68 10.17 -10.31 0.89
CA ARG A 68 8.99 -9.95 0.10
C ARG A 68 7.74 -10.65 0.66
N SER A 69 6.73 -9.85 0.97
CA SER A 69 5.37 -10.30 1.26
C SER A 69 4.40 -9.73 0.22
N GLU A 70 3.48 -10.57 -0.26
CA GLU A 70 2.58 -10.27 -1.38
C GLU A 70 1.14 -10.60 -1.05
N TRP A 71 0.24 -9.68 -1.40
CA TRP A 71 -1.21 -9.85 -1.31
C TRP A 71 -1.83 -9.55 -2.67
N SER A 72 -2.44 -10.56 -3.29
CA SER A 72 -3.15 -10.46 -4.57
C SER A 72 -4.65 -10.54 -4.34
N ARG A 73 -5.28 -9.39 -4.08
CA ARG A 73 -6.72 -9.25 -3.78
C ARG A 73 -7.15 -7.84 -4.16
N LEU A 74 -8.44 -7.70 -4.50
CA LEU A 74 -9.03 -6.40 -4.82
C LEU A 74 -9.32 -5.64 -3.53
N PHE A 75 -8.67 -4.50 -3.36
CA PHE A 75 -8.95 -3.52 -2.33
C PHE A 75 -9.37 -2.20 -2.97
N THR A 76 -10.40 -1.60 -2.42
CA THR A 76 -10.80 -0.21 -2.67
C THR A 76 -10.25 0.71 -1.59
N HIS A 77 -10.02 0.17 -0.38
CA HIS A 77 -9.43 0.90 0.74
C HIS A 77 -8.29 0.08 1.37
N LEU A 78 -7.14 0.73 1.56
CA LEU A 78 -5.97 0.15 2.22
C LEU A 78 -5.40 1.18 3.19
N LYS A 79 -5.30 0.83 4.49
CA LYS A 79 -4.59 1.62 5.49
C LYS A 79 -3.53 0.78 6.18
N LEU A 80 -2.26 1.16 6.01
CA LEU A 80 -1.10 0.54 6.65
C LEU A 80 -0.70 1.37 7.86
N LYS A 81 -0.41 0.71 8.98
CA LYS A 81 0.07 1.38 10.20
C LYS A 81 1.35 0.71 10.70
N GLN A 82 2.36 1.53 11.02
CA GLN A 82 3.44 1.13 11.93
C GLN A 82 2.92 1.25 13.37
N THR A 83 3.05 0.16 14.10
CA THR A 83 2.80 0.04 15.53
C THR A 83 3.87 0.82 16.32
N GLU A 84 3.54 1.23 17.55
CA GLU A 84 4.34 2.22 18.30
C GLU A 84 5.71 1.71 18.80
N GLU A 85 5.99 0.42 18.66
CA GLU A 85 7.33 -0.13 18.83
C GLU A 85 7.98 -0.37 17.45
N ASP A 86 9.19 0.15 17.26
CA ASP A 86 9.97 0.06 16.01
C ASP A 86 10.24 -1.39 15.55
N THR A 87 9.99 -2.39 16.42
CA THR A 87 10.18 -3.82 16.12
C THR A 87 8.89 -4.55 15.76
N ASP A 88 7.74 -3.93 15.95
CA ASP A 88 6.47 -4.58 15.70
C ASP A 88 6.17 -4.62 14.19
N PRO A 89 5.58 -5.71 13.69
CA PRO A 89 5.25 -5.87 12.28
C PRO A 89 4.19 -4.85 11.86
N LEU A 90 4.26 -4.39 10.61
CA LEU A 90 3.20 -3.57 10.02
C LEU A 90 1.86 -4.29 10.11
N VAL A 91 0.79 -3.55 10.37
CA VAL A 91 -0.56 -4.12 10.44
C VAL A 91 -1.46 -3.43 9.43
N LEU A 92 -2.29 -4.25 8.77
CA LEU A 92 -3.44 -3.78 7.99
C LEU A 92 -4.57 -3.40 8.94
N GLU A 93 -4.85 -2.10 9.04
CA GLU A 93 -5.86 -1.58 9.96
C GLU A 93 -7.25 -1.55 9.33
N GLN A 94 -7.32 -1.29 8.02
CA GLN A 94 -8.56 -1.29 7.27
C GLN A 94 -8.37 -1.93 5.90
N ALA A 95 -9.21 -2.92 5.61
CA ALA A 95 -9.29 -3.62 4.34
C ALA A 95 -10.76 -4.00 4.08
N ASP A 96 -11.12 -4.13 2.81
CA ASP A 96 -12.47 -4.60 2.43
C ASP A 96 -12.70 -6.09 2.77
N ASP A 97 -11.62 -6.84 3.03
CA ASP A 97 -11.65 -8.21 3.52
C ASP A 97 -11.39 -8.23 5.04
N PRO A 98 -12.40 -8.53 5.88
CA PRO A 98 -12.25 -8.58 7.33
C PRO A 98 -11.21 -9.59 7.82
N SER A 99 -10.90 -10.62 7.02
CA SER A 99 -9.90 -11.63 7.39
C SER A 99 -8.46 -11.12 7.32
N LEU A 100 -8.23 -9.95 6.70
CA LEU A 100 -6.93 -9.32 6.61
C LEU A 100 -6.70 -8.25 7.67
N ILE A 101 -7.76 -7.81 8.37
CA ILE A 101 -7.66 -6.81 9.43
C ILE A 101 -6.91 -7.41 10.62
N GLY A 102 -5.90 -6.71 11.10
CA GLY A 102 -5.11 -7.14 12.26
C GLY A 102 -4.03 -8.18 11.95
N LEU A 103 -3.78 -8.50 10.67
CA LEU A 103 -2.68 -9.39 10.31
C LEU A 103 -1.34 -8.66 10.38
N PRO A 104 -0.37 -9.17 11.18
CA PRO A 104 1.00 -8.69 11.12
C PRO A 104 1.62 -9.08 9.77
N MET A 105 2.27 -8.13 9.13
CA MET A 105 3.01 -8.35 7.89
C MET A 105 4.37 -8.96 8.28
N ALA A 106 4.54 -10.25 7.97
CA ALA A 106 5.73 -11.05 8.30
C ALA A 106 6.83 -10.93 7.25
#